data_AF-A0A7C3UYI1-F1
#
_entry.id   AF-A0A7C3UYI1-F1
#
_cell.length_a   1.000
_cell.length_b   1.000
_cell.length_c   1.000
_cell.angle_alpha   90.00
_cell.angle_beta   90.00
_cell.angle_gamma   90.00
#
_symmetry.space_group_name_H-M   'P 1'
#
loop_
_entity.id
_entity.type
_entity.pdbx_description
1 polymer ?
#
loop_
_entity_poly.entity_id
_entity_poly.type
_entity_poly.pdbx_seq_one_letter_code
_entity_poly.pdbx_strand_id
1 'polypeptide(L)'
;MALIHLPQPKWNSGTGRQVILKGDFGKIEQALVESFELTHSPSLEYLSSSQVQVYATPDCLARVMLTGFPSPLHRGVLVDGGLSDGRYRANAAPAILDLAVSGNLWGLEKSGQWYCVLAVAGSEDTTFMLKGMPVMRVSSQAGQVITLRNNANTADIGYGFSANELADSLILVLTGASRGFMRAITANNSDNGIGGTIAYGGSALSLAQGDWFMVLPKTNFRYLGMVLNDNSGNLVPFQQEGGAWFYRTARDLAQGAINGLTAFDLGLAAPPTARRLLGYAAATGGYEVKLAVSGDGSNPALLLHGTPPAASFYGVRGALPFSCAVPVNHKLYLDNNNTAGQVVRLTGWEE
;
A
#
# COMPACT_ATOMS: atom_id res chain seq x y z
N MET A 1 -3.73 5.09 23.61
CA MET A 1 -4.48 6.02 24.50
C MET A 1 -3.75 6.14 25.83
N ALA A 2 -3.72 7.34 26.43
CA ALA A 2 -3.40 7.51 27.85
C ALA A 2 -4.68 7.35 28.69
N LEU A 3 -4.56 7.16 30.01
CA LEU A 3 -5.71 7.08 30.94
C LEU A 3 -6.70 8.24 30.72
N ILE A 4 -6.20 9.40 30.27
CA ILE A 4 -6.97 10.65 30.16
C ILE A 4 -8.21 10.57 29.26
N HIS A 5 -8.29 9.56 28.39
CA HIS A 5 -9.38 9.41 27.40
C HIS A 5 -10.58 8.62 27.93
N LEU A 6 -10.47 8.07 29.15
CA LEU A 6 -11.61 7.50 29.86
C LEU A 6 -12.57 8.63 30.33
N PRO A 7 -13.85 8.35 30.60
CA PRO A 7 -14.81 9.36 31.04
C PRO A 7 -14.38 10.08 32.33
N GLN A 8 -13.70 11.21 32.17
CA GLN A 8 -13.23 12.09 33.24
C GLN A 8 -14.31 12.85 34.04
N PRO A 9 -15.58 12.99 33.62
CA PRO A 9 -16.56 13.72 34.42
C PRO A 9 -16.83 13.13 35.81
N LYS A 10 -16.44 11.87 36.05
CA LYS A 10 -16.51 11.21 37.36
C LYS A 10 -15.20 11.31 38.17
N TRP A 11 -14.15 11.89 37.58
CA TRP A 11 -12.81 11.96 38.17
C TRP A 11 -12.69 13.20 39.05
N ASN A 12 -13.43 13.20 40.16
CA ASN A 12 -13.26 14.24 41.17
C ASN A 12 -11.86 14.15 41.80
N SER A 13 -11.34 15.30 42.21
CA SER A 13 -9.99 15.58 42.73
C SER A 13 -9.69 14.98 44.11
N GLY A 14 -10.20 13.79 44.44
CA GLY A 14 -10.09 13.18 45.77
C GLY A 14 -9.39 11.82 45.76
N THR A 15 -8.55 11.58 46.76
CA THR A 15 -7.79 10.34 47.03
C THR A 15 -8.65 9.17 47.54
N GLY A 16 -9.92 9.09 47.11
CA GLY A 16 -10.86 8.03 47.47
C GLY A 16 -10.86 6.91 46.43
N ARG A 17 -10.92 5.65 46.90
CA ARG A 17 -11.11 4.47 46.02
C ARG A 17 -12.30 4.70 45.09
N GLN A 18 -12.05 4.71 43.79
CA GLN A 18 -13.09 4.87 42.77
C GLN A 18 -13.85 3.56 42.59
N VAL A 19 -15.18 3.64 42.57
CA VAL A 19 -16.06 2.51 42.32
C VAL A 19 -16.39 2.49 40.82
N ILE A 20 -15.89 1.49 40.10
CA ILE A 20 -16.32 1.20 38.72
C ILE A 20 -17.75 0.64 38.80
N LEU A 21 -18.74 1.37 38.28
CA LEU A 21 -20.13 0.92 38.32
C LEU A 21 -20.39 -0.08 37.18
N LYS A 22 -21.38 -0.95 37.35
CA LYS A 22 -21.79 -1.95 36.33
C LYS A 22 -22.05 -1.34 34.95
N GLY A 23 -22.60 -0.11 34.90
CA GLY A 23 -22.84 0.62 33.64
C GLY A 23 -21.58 1.23 32.99
N ASP A 24 -20.48 1.34 33.73
CA ASP A 24 -19.18 1.79 33.20
C ASP A 24 -18.43 0.62 32.52
N PHE A 25 -18.72 -0.64 32.89
CA PHE A 25 -18.13 -1.81 32.25
C PHE A 25 -18.46 -1.91 30.76
N GLY A 26 -19.69 -1.58 30.34
CA GLY A 26 -20.02 -1.57 28.90
C GLY A 26 -19.21 -0.55 28.11
N LYS A 27 -18.88 0.62 28.71
CA LYS A 27 -18.01 1.63 28.09
C LYS A 27 -16.55 1.22 28.10
N ILE A 28 -16.09 0.55 29.16
CA ILE A 28 -14.72 0.03 29.26
C ILE A 28 -14.53 -1.14 28.28
N GLU A 29 -15.47 -2.07 28.20
CA GLU A 29 -15.46 -3.18 27.23
C GLU A 29 -15.51 -2.65 25.80
N GLN A 30 -16.39 -1.70 25.51
CA GLN A 30 -16.42 -1.04 24.21
C GLN A 30 -15.07 -0.36 23.90
N ALA A 31 -14.49 0.37 24.86
CA ALA A 31 -13.17 0.97 24.69
C ALA A 31 -12.04 -0.06 24.55
N LEU A 32 -12.16 -1.24 25.18
CA LEU A 32 -11.20 -2.34 25.05
C LEU A 32 -11.29 -2.99 23.67
N VAL A 33 -12.50 -3.31 23.22
CA VAL A 33 -12.78 -3.79 21.86
C VAL A 33 -12.28 -2.76 20.83
N GLU A 34 -12.56 -1.48 21.03
CA GLU A 34 -12.08 -0.40 20.16
C GLU A 34 -10.55 -0.24 20.18
N SER A 35 -9.90 -0.53 21.30
CA SER A 35 -8.44 -0.36 21.42
C SER A 35 -7.63 -1.57 20.97
N PHE A 36 -8.20 -2.77 20.95
CA PHE A 36 -7.50 -4.01 20.61
C PHE A 36 -8.01 -4.68 19.32
N GLU A 37 -9.33 -4.68 19.06
CA GLU A 37 -9.90 -5.33 17.88
C GLU A 37 -9.97 -4.37 16.67
N LEU A 38 -10.04 -3.06 16.92
CA LEU A 38 -10.16 -2.04 15.87
C LEU A 38 -8.90 -1.21 15.61
N THR A 39 -7.78 -1.55 16.25
CA THR A 39 -6.45 -0.98 15.91
C THR A 39 -6.08 -1.29 14.46
N HIS A 40 -6.57 -2.42 13.96
CA HIS A 40 -6.36 -2.91 12.62
C HIS A 40 -7.51 -2.48 11.70
N SER A 41 -7.17 -2.15 10.47
CA SER A 41 -8.18 -1.91 9.45
C SER A 41 -8.87 -3.21 9.06
N PRO A 42 -10.16 -3.17 8.67
CA PRO A 42 -10.81 -4.35 8.14
C PRO A 42 -10.07 -4.83 6.88
N SER A 43 -10.06 -6.14 6.67
CA SER A 43 -9.41 -6.73 5.51
C SER A 43 -10.10 -6.33 4.21
N LEU A 44 -9.29 -6.05 3.21
CA LEU A 44 -9.71 -5.87 1.84
C LEU A 44 -9.74 -7.24 1.14
N GLU A 45 -10.85 -7.54 0.49
CA GLU A 45 -11.08 -8.80 -0.20
C GLU A 45 -11.19 -8.57 -1.71
N TYR A 46 -10.49 -9.42 -2.48
CA TYR A 46 -10.71 -9.51 -3.92
C TYR A 46 -12.06 -10.16 -4.21
N LEU A 47 -12.90 -9.50 -5.00
CA LEU A 47 -14.22 -10.00 -5.39
C LEU A 47 -14.25 -10.43 -6.86
N SER A 48 -13.73 -9.59 -7.75
CA SER A 48 -13.72 -9.84 -9.19
C SER A 48 -12.61 -9.04 -9.89
N SER A 49 -12.50 -9.17 -11.21
CA SER A 49 -11.48 -8.47 -12.00
C SER A 49 -11.61 -6.94 -12.01
N SER A 50 -12.70 -6.37 -11.50
CA SER A 50 -12.82 -4.92 -11.30
C SER A 50 -13.17 -4.52 -9.87
N GLN A 51 -13.51 -5.47 -9.00
CA GLN A 51 -14.06 -5.18 -7.68
C GLN A 51 -13.22 -5.74 -6.54
N VAL A 52 -13.09 -4.91 -5.51
CA VAL A 52 -12.67 -5.31 -4.16
C VAL A 52 -13.70 -4.84 -3.15
N GLN A 53 -13.73 -5.49 -2.00
CA GLN A 53 -14.70 -5.16 -0.96
C GLN A 53 -14.09 -5.17 0.43
N VAL A 54 -14.76 -4.48 1.34
CA VAL A 54 -14.70 -4.75 2.77
C VAL A 54 -16.00 -5.45 3.13
N TYR A 55 -15.90 -6.72 3.50
CA TYR A 55 -17.07 -7.53 3.82
C TYR A 55 -17.70 -7.10 5.15
N ALA A 56 -19.03 -7.10 5.20
CA ALA A 56 -19.81 -6.85 6.40
C ALA A 56 -21.17 -7.54 6.30
N THR A 57 -21.76 -7.86 7.45
CA THR A 57 -23.15 -8.32 7.56
C THR A 57 -23.85 -7.52 8.68
N PRO A 58 -25.18 -7.58 8.79
CA PRO A 58 -25.91 -6.94 9.88
C PRO A 58 -25.45 -7.41 11.28
N ASP A 59 -25.04 -8.67 11.39
CA ASP A 59 -24.57 -9.28 12.64
C ASP A 59 -23.07 -9.06 12.89
N CYS A 60 -22.30 -8.76 11.84
CA CYS A 60 -20.85 -8.55 11.89
C CYS A 60 -20.49 -7.31 11.06
N LEU A 61 -20.61 -6.14 11.69
CA LEU A 61 -20.35 -4.86 11.05
C LEU A 61 -18.85 -4.71 10.70
N ALA A 62 -18.55 -4.19 9.52
CA ALA A 62 -17.22 -3.67 9.23
C ALA A 62 -17.07 -2.31 9.91
N ARG A 63 -16.00 -2.14 10.70
CA ARG A 63 -15.72 -0.89 11.42
C ARG A 63 -14.34 -0.38 11.02
N VAL A 64 -14.23 0.93 10.81
CA VAL A 64 -12.96 1.58 10.49
C VAL A 64 -12.81 2.87 11.28
N MET A 65 -11.64 3.07 11.89
CA MET A 65 -11.26 4.35 12.51
C MET A 65 -10.56 5.21 11.46
N LEU A 66 -11.12 6.38 11.15
CA LEU A 66 -10.53 7.29 10.17
C LEU A 66 -9.31 7.97 10.79
N THR A 67 -8.12 7.50 10.42
CA THR A 67 -6.85 7.83 11.08
C THR A 67 -5.70 8.08 10.11
N GLY A 68 -6.00 8.12 8.80
CA GLY A 68 -5.02 8.46 7.76
C GLY A 68 -4.26 7.28 7.15
N PHE A 69 -3.01 7.53 6.77
CA PHE A 69 -2.11 6.66 6.00
C PHE A 69 -0.89 6.22 6.83
N PRO A 70 -0.32 5.01 6.64
CA PRO A 70 0.91 4.59 7.33
C PRO A 70 2.11 5.49 7.01
N SER A 71 2.83 5.94 8.03
CA SER A 71 4.03 6.75 7.83
C SER A 71 5.14 5.96 7.11
N PRO A 72 5.75 6.50 6.03
CA PRO A 72 6.89 5.86 5.38
C PRO A 72 8.19 5.95 6.19
N LEU A 73 8.18 6.66 7.34
CA LEU A 73 9.35 6.84 8.21
C LEU A 73 9.25 6.03 9.50
N HIS A 74 8.06 5.92 10.09
CA HIS A 74 7.90 5.38 11.44
C HIS A 74 6.80 4.33 11.50
N ARG A 75 7.15 3.12 11.96
CA ARG A 75 6.21 2.01 12.10
C ARG A 75 5.14 2.31 13.13
N GLY A 76 3.91 1.94 12.84
CA GLY A 76 2.76 2.15 13.72
C GLY A 76 2.30 3.60 13.83
N VAL A 77 2.96 4.54 13.15
CA VAL A 77 2.55 5.95 13.09
C VAL A 77 1.70 6.15 11.85
N LEU A 78 0.60 6.87 12.01
CA LEU A 78 -0.29 7.24 10.92
C LEU A 78 -0.16 8.74 10.66
N VAL A 79 -0.26 9.12 9.40
CA VAL A 79 -0.22 10.50 8.91
C VAL A 79 -1.50 10.77 8.13
N ASP A 80 -2.23 11.77 8.54
CA ASP A 80 -3.53 12.13 7.96
C ASP A 80 -3.51 13.50 7.27
N GLY A 81 -2.40 14.21 7.37
CA GLY A 81 -2.31 15.57 6.86
C GLY A 81 -3.19 16.58 7.61
N GLY A 82 -3.64 16.26 8.82
CA GLY A 82 -4.50 17.09 9.67
C GLY A 82 -5.99 17.00 9.38
N LEU A 83 -6.45 15.98 8.63
CA LEU A 83 -7.83 15.85 8.18
C LEU A 83 -8.55 14.58 8.66
N SER A 84 -7.95 13.77 9.53
CA SER A 84 -8.64 12.65 10.15
C SER A 84 -9.25 13.04 11.50
N ASP A 85 -10.51 12.69 11.70
CA ASP A 85 -11.24 12.96 12.94
C ASP A 85 -11.04 11.90 14.02
N GLY A 86 -10.37 10.78 13.70
CA GLY A 86 -10.18 9.65 14.62
C GLY A 86 -11.48 8.95 15.01
N ARG A 87 -12.59 9.16 14.28
CA ARG A 87 -13.89 8.59 14.62
C ARG A 87 -14.14 7.30 13.84
N TYR A 88 -14.96 6.44 14.43
CA TYR A 88 -15.39 5.21 13.78
C TYR A 88 -16.48 5.45 12.74
N ARG A 89 -16.45 4.65 11.68
CA ARG A 89 -17.55 4.44 10.75
C ARG A 89 -17.85 2.95 10.69
N ALA A 90 -19.13 2.61 10.56
CA ALA A 90 -19.58 1.23 10.58
C ALA A 90 -20.54 0.95 9.45
N ASN A 91 -20.30 -0.13 8.71
CA ASN A 91 -21.18 -0.59 7.65
C ASN A 91 -21.80 -1.92 8.05
N ALA A 92 -23.12 -2.04 7.86
CA ALA A 92 -23.89 -3.27 8.05
C ALA A 92 -24.06 -4.10 6.77
N ALA A 93 -23.55 -3.58 5.65
CA ALA A 93 -23.51 -4.23 4.35
C ALA A 93 -22.11 -4.05 3.75
N PRO A 94 -21.67 -4.94 2.85
CA PRO A 94 -20.35 -4.84 2.24
C PRO A 94 -20.12 -3.49 1.57
N ALA A 95 -18.96 -2.90 1.81
CA ALA A 95 -18.51 -1.72 1.08
C ALA A 95 -17.72 -2.19 -0.14
N ILE A 96 -18.12 -1.79 -1.35
CA ILE A 96 -17.51 -2.26 -2.60
C ILE A 96 -16.84 -1.09 -3.31
N LEU A 97 -15.61 -1.32 -3.76
CA LEU A 97 -14.91 -0.49 -4.73
C LEU A 97 -14.93 -1.21 -6.07
N ASP A 98 -15.51 -0.58 -7.08
CA ASP A 98 -15.45 -1.04 -8.48
C ASP A 98 -14.61 -0.05 -9.30
N LEU A 99 -13.45 -0.51 -9.81
CA LEU A 99 -12.55 0.30 -10.65
C LEU A 99 -13.20 0.71 -11.98
N ALA A 100 -14.23 0.00 -12.45
CA ALA A 100 -14.93 0.35 -13.68
C ALA A 100 -15.87 1.56 -13.52
N VAL A 101 -16.14 1.99 -12.27
CA VAL A 101 -17.04 3.10 -11.96
C VAL A 101 -16.23 4.34 -11.60
N SER A 102 -16.29 5.38 -12.44
CA SER A 102 -15.49 6.59 -12.25
C SER A 102 -15.70 7.28 -10.89
N GLY A 103 -16.91 7.25 -10.33
CA GLY A 103 -17.20 7.82 -9.00
C GLY A 103 -16.45 7.15 -7.84
N ASN A 104 -15.98 5.92 -8.05
CA ASN A 104 -15.20 5.17 -7.07
C ASN A 104 -13.71 5.53 -7.11
N LEU A 105 -13.26 6.36 -8.05
CA LEU A 105 -11.87 6.73 -8.23
C LEU A 105 -11.68 8.23 -8.09
N TRP A 106 -10.46 8.63 -7.74
CA TRP A 106 -9.96 9.94 -8.13
C TRP A 106 -9.29 9.80 -9.50
N GLY A 107 -9.66 10.68 -10.42
CA GLY A 107 -9.28 10.54 -11.83
C GLY A 107 -9.93 9.33 -12.50
N LEU A 108 -9.28 8.83 -13.55
CA LEU A 108 -9.77 7.72 -14.36
C LEU A 108 -8.99 6.43 -14.08
N GLU A 109 -9.63 5.31 -14.41
CA GLU A 109 -8.97 4.00 -14.41
C GLU A 109 -7.79 3.99 -15.40
N LYS A 110 -6.73 3.29 -14.99
CA LYS A 110 -5.49 3.07 -15.74
C LYS A 110 -5.04 1.64 -15.56
N SER A 111 -4.71 0.99 -16.67
CA SER A 111 -4.03 -0.29 -16.70
C SER A 111 -2.58 -0.17 -16.22
N GLY A 112 -2.06 -1.22 -15.59
CA GLY A 112 -0.69 -1.26 -15.07
C GLY A 112 -0.47 -0.29 -13.91
N GLN A 113 -1.49 -0.08 -13.08
CA GLN A 113 -1.53 0.96 -12.05
C GLN A 113 -1.88 0.40 -10.67
N TRP A 114 -1.13 0.85 -9.67
CA TRP A 114 -1.45 0.63 -8.26
C TRP A 114 -2.48 1.66 -7.81
N TYR A 115 -3.53 1.19 -7.15
CA TYR A 115 -4.53 2.01 -6.49
C TYR A 115 -4.43 1.81 -4.99
N CYS A 116 -4.28 2.92 -4.27
CA CYS A 116 -4.46 2.99 -2.85
C CYS A 116 -5.96 2.97 -2.55
N VAL A 117 -6.42 1.95 -1.84
CA VAL A 117 -7.82 1.81 -1.44
C VAL A 117 -8.00 2.49 -0.09
N LEU A 118 -8.85 3.51 -0.07
CA LEU A 118 -9.15 4.32 1.09
C LEU A 118 -10.61 4.08 1.52
N ALA A 119 -10.83 3.87 2.81
CA ALA A 119 -12.13 4.15 3.41
C ALA A 119 -12.24 5.66 3.59
N VAL A 120 -13.32 6.28 3.09
CA VAL A 120 -13.58 7.71 3.18
C VAL A 120 -14.94 7.99 3.79
N ALA A 121 -15.04 9.07 4.55
CA ALA A 121 -16.30 9.57 5.04
C ALA A 121 -16.23 11.08 5.32
N GLY A 122 -17.38 11.75 5.27
CA GLY A 122 -17.58 13.08 5.81
C GLY A 122 -17.53 13.09 7.35
N SER A 123 -17.47 14.30 7.92
CA SER A 123 -17.43 14.50 9.38
C SER A 123 -18.72 14.08 10.10
N GLU A 124 -19.84 14.08 9.39
CA GLU A 124 -21.19 13.76 9.91
C GLU A 124 -21.65 12.34 9.54
N ASP A 125 -20.96 11.69 8.60
CA ASP A 125 -21.31 10.36 8.15
C ASP A 125 -21.15 9.34 9.29
N THR A 126 -21.97 8.31 9.30
CA THR A 126 -21.87 7.17 10.23
C THR A 126 -21.34 5.91 9.55
N THR A 127 -21.36 5.89 8.22
CA THR A 127 -20.84 4.83 7.34
C THR A 127 -19.62 5.34 6.58
N PHE A 128 -18.90 4.43 5.93
CA PHE A 128 -17.79 4.79 5.04
C PHE A 128 -18.02 4.23 3.64
N MET A 129 -17.42 4.88 2.66
CA MET A 129 -17.33 4.38 1.28
C MET A 129 -15.89 4.01 0.95
N LEU A 130 -15.69 3.15 -0.05
CA LEU A 130 -14.37 2.87 -0.57
C LEU A 130 -14.08 3.76 -1.77
N LYS A 131 -12.87 4.32 -1.83
CA LYS A 131 -12.41 5.11 -2.98
C LYS A 131 -10.96 4.79 -3.32
N GLY A 132 -10.66 4.65 -4.60
CA GLY A 132 -9.32 4.33 -5.11
C GLY A 132 -8.56 5.57 -5.57
N MET A 133 -7.38 5.80 -4.98
CA MET A 133 -6.47 6.86 -5.40
C MET A 133 -5.29 6.23 -6.17
N PRO A 134 -4.99 6.63 -7.41
CA PRO A 134 -3.80 6.12 -8.10
C PRO A 134 -2.52 6.52 -7.34
N VAL A 135 -1.64 5.55 -7.13
CA VAL A 135 -0.32 5.79 -6.54
C VAL A 135 0.60 6.36 -7.62
N MET A 136 1.22 7.49 -7.35
CA MET A 136 1.86 8.28 -8.40
C MET A 136 3.36 8.10 -8.40
N ARG A 137 3.92 8.17 -9.60
CA ARG A 137 5.36 8.09 -9.82
C ARG A 137 5.86 9.36 -10.52
N VAL A 138 7.05 9.80 -10.17
CA VAL A 138 7.67 11.01 -10.70
C VAL A 138 8.34 10.69 -12.03
N SER A 139 8.05 11.49 -13.06
CA SER A 139 8.82 11.53 -14.30
C SER A 139 9.94 12.55 -14.19
N SER A 140 9.56 13.79 -13.94
CA SER A 140 10.47 14.91 -13.79
C SER A 140 9.86 15.97 -12.89
N GLN A 141 10.67 16.93 -12.48
CA GLN A 141 10.23 18.04 -11.64
C GLN A 141 10.82 19.35 -12.16
N ALA A 142 9.99 20.37 -12.27
CA ALA A 142 10.40 21.74 -12.56
C ALA A 142 9.82 22.66 -11.47
N GLY A 143 10.70 23.15 -10.59
CA GLY A 143 10.25 23.92 -9.42
C GLY A 143 9.33 23.09 -8.52
N GLN A 144 8.10 23.57 -8.29
CA GLN A 144 7.07 22.87 -7.53
C GLN A 144 6.03 22.16 -8.42
N VAL A 145 6.36 21.87 -9.68
CA VAL A 145 5.52 21.10 -10.60
C VAL A 145 6.15 19.75 -10.86
N ILE A 146 5.39 18.69 -10.60
CA ILE A 146 5.75 17.30 -10.85
C ILE A 146 5.08 16.86 -12.15
N THR A 147 5.86 16.32 -13.08
CA THR A 147 5.35 15.56 -14.23
C THR A 147 5.23 14.09 -13.84
N LEU A 148 4.12 13.46 -14.18
CA LEU A 148 3.78 12.12 -13.71
C LEU A 148 4.29 11.03 -14.67
N ARG A 149 4.63 9.86 -14.10
CA ARG A 149 5.15 8.69 -14.82
C ARG A 149 4.30 7.46 -14.54
N ASN A 150 4.22 6.55 -15.50
CA ASN A 150 3.57 5.26 -15.29
C ASN A 150 4.36 4.37 -14.30
N ASN A 151 3.67 3.40 -13.69
CA ASN A 151 4.28 2.51 -12.70
C ASN A 151 5.38 1.62 -13.27
N ALA A 152 5.30 1.27 -14.56
CA ALA A 152 6.33 0.54 -15.29
C ALA A 152 7.64 1.34 -15.47
N ASN A 153 7.64 2.63 -15.13
CA ASN A 153 8.78 3.53 -15.29
C ASN A 153 9.24 3.72 -16.74
N THR A 154 8.35 3.59 -17.73
CA THR A 154 8.70 3.61 -19.15
C THR A 154 8.28 4.90 -19.86
N ALA A 155 7.18 5.52 -19.43
CA ALA A 155 6.63 6.71 -20.09
C ALA A 155 5.89 7.63 -19.13
N ASP A 156 5.68 8.87 -19.55
CA ASP A 156 4.86 9.84 -18.84
C ASP A 156 3.37 9.47 -18.92
N ILE A 157 2.58 9.92 -17.95
CA ILE A 157 1.16 9.57 -17.84
C ILE A 157 0.32 10.73 -17.33
N GLY A 158 -0.91 10.84 -17.82
CA GLY A 158 -1.99 11.65 -17.25
C GLY A 158 -3.09 10.77 -16.69
N TYR A 159 -3.51 11.02 -15.45
CA TYR A 159 -4.52 10.21 -14.74
C TYR A 159 -5.96 10.66 -15.01
N GLY A 160 -6.19 11.68 -15.84
CA GLY A 160 -7.54 12.11 -16.20
C GLY A 160 -8.33 12.69 -15.03
N PHE A 161 -7.66 13.31 -14.06
CA PHE A 161 -8.33 14.06 -12.99
C PHE A 161 -9.23 15.15 -13.57
N SER A 162 -10.26 15.55 -12.82
CA SER A 162 -10.86 16.86 -13.08
C SER A 162 -9.84 17.96 -12.75
N ALA A 163 -9.90 19.09 -13.45
CA ALA A 163 -9.00 20.21 -13.18
C ALA A 163 -9.13 20.63 -11.70
N ASN A 164 -8.00 20.66 -10.98
CA ASN A 164 -7.93 20.96 -9.55
C ASN A 164 -8.74 20.02 -8.63
N GLU A 165 -9.08 18.81 -9.06
CA GLU A 165 -9.70 17.78 -8.22
C GLU A 165 -8.91 17.50 -6.93
N LEU A 166 -7.58 17.61 -7.00
CA LEU A 166 -6.66 17.35 -5.89
C LEU A 166 -6.23 18.61 -5.15
N ALA A 167 -6.76 19.79 -5.49
CA ALA A 167 -6.42 21.02 -4.78
C ALA A 167 -6.71 20.90 -3.27
N ASP A 168 -5.81 21.46 -2.46
CA ASP A 168 -5.78 21.37 -0.98
C ASP A 168 -5.57 19.96 -0.40
N SER A 169 -5.48 18.92 -1.24
CA SER A 169 -4.98 17.61 -0.80
C SER A 169 -3.47 17.69 -0.57
N LEU A 170 -2.88 16.66 0.04
CA LEU A 170 -1.45 16.67 0.38
C LEU A 170 -0.70 15.59 -0.39
N ILE A 171 0.43 15.95 -0.98
CA ILE A 171 1.43 14.98 -1.41
C ILE A 171 2.07 14.40 -0.16
N LEU A 172 2.24 13.07 -0.10
CA LEU A 172 3.11 12.35 0.82
C LEU A 172 4.14 11.57 0.00
N VAL A 173 5.42 11.91 0.13
CA VAL A 173 6.49 11.25 -0.60
C VAL A 173 6.85 9.90 0.05
N LEU A 174 6.86 8.82 -0.73
CA LEU A 174 7.07 7.45 -0.26
C LEU A 174 8.51 6.96 -0.45
N THR A 175 9.23 7.46 -1.45
CA THR A 175 10.63 7.07 -1.74
C THR A 175 11.52 8.27 -2.03
N GLY A 176 12.83 8.03 -2.14
CA GLY A 176 13.80 9.06 -2.52
C GLY A 176 14.23 9.98 -1.38
N ALA A 177 14.96 11.05 -1.73
CA ALA A 177 15.58 11.96 -0.77
C ALA A 177 14.54 12.74 0.06
N SER A 178 13.36 12.95 -0.49
CA SER A 178 12.26 13.67 0.17
C SER A 178 11.26 12.74 0.86
N ARG A 179 11.61 11.47 1.11
CA ARG A 179 10.71 10.50 1.76
C ARG A 179 10.14 11.03 3.07
N GLY A 180 8.83 10.91 3.24
CA GLY A 180 8.09 11.36 4.43
C GLY A 180 7.77 12.85 4.47
N PHE A 181 8.25 13.64 3.52
CA PHE A 181 7.83 15.04 3.41
C PHE A 181 6.40 15.14 2.85
N MET A 182 5.66 16.13 3.34
CA MET A 182 4.33 16.47 2.85
C MET A 182 4.26 17.88 2.27
N ARG A 183 3.46 18.07 1.21
CA ARG A 183 3.22 19.39 0.57
C ARG A 183 1.77 19.52 0.12
N ALA A 184 1.18 20.70 0.34
CA ALA A 184 -0.17 21.01 -0.13
C ALA A 184 -0.18 21.14 -1.65
N ILE A 185 -1.09 20.43 -2.30
CA ILE A 185 -1.34 20.51 -3.73
C ILE A 185 -2.07 21.81 -4.01
N THR A 186 -1.53 22.60 -4.92
CA THR A 186 -2.12 23.87 -5.36
C THR A 186 -2.91 23.71 -6.65
N ALA A 187 -2.52 22.76 -7.51
CA ALA A 187 -3.24 22.46 -8.74
C ALA A 187 -2.88 21.06 -9.28
N ASN A 188 -3.78 20.49 -10.07
CA ASN A 188 -3.51 19.39 -10.98
C ASN A 188 -4.19 19.68 -12.32
N ASN A 189 -3.62 19.20 -13.43
CA ASN A 189 -4.28 19.30 -14.72
C ASN A 189 -5.26 18.14 -14.95
N SER A 190 -6.01 18.22 -16.05
CA SER A 190 -6.99 17.22 -16.46
C SER A 190 -6.51 16.33 -17.61
N ASP A 191 -5.20 16.18 -17.77
CA ASP A 191 -4.63 15.38 -18.84
C ASP A 191 -4.89 13.88 -18.58
N ASN A 192 -5.36 13.18 -19.62
CA ASN A 192 -5.59 11.73 -19.61
C ASN A 192 -4.60 10.96 -20.51
N GLY A 193 -3.63 11.67 -21.11
CA GLY A 193 -2.62 11.14 -22.02
C GLY A 193 -1.29 10.95 -21.31
N ILE A 194 -0.31 11.76 -21.70
CA ILE A 194 1.09 11.70 -21.23
C ILE A 194 1.53 12.98 -20.50
N GLY A 195 0.64 13.96 -20.37
CA GLY A 195 0.95 15.29 -19.87
C GLY A 195 0.52 15.53 -18.42
N GLY A 196 0.29 14.50 -17.62
CA GLY A 196 -0.18 14.64 -16.25
C GLY A 196 0.77 15.45 -15.38
N THR A 197 0.22 16.45 -14.66
CA THR A 197 1.01 17.29 -13.74
C THR A 197 0.31 17.55 -12.42
N ILE A 198 1.11 17.70 -11.36
CA ILE A 198 0.69 18.16 -10.03
C ILE A 198 1.61 19.29 -9.58
N ALA A 199 1.02 20.42 -9.23
CA ALA A 199 1.70 21.56 -8.62
C ALA A 199 1.45 21.57 -7.11
N TYR A 200 2.46 21.98 -6.34
CA TYR A 200 2.37 22.08 -4.89
C TYR A 200 2.97 23.39 -4.34
N GLY A 201 2.62 23.73 -3.11
CA GLY A 201 3.10 24.93 -2.42
C GLY A 201 4.35 24.70 -1.56
N GLY A 202 5.02 25.77 -1.17
CA GLY A 202 6.15 25.72 -0.23
C GLY A 202 7.50 25.46 -0.88
N SER A 203 8.46 24.96 -0.09
CA SER A 203 9.81 24.65 -0.57
C SER A 203 9.80 23.45 -1.51
N ALA A 204 10.62 23.53 -2.56
CA ALA A 204 10.78 22.47 -3.53
C ALA A 204 11.24 21.18 -2.84
N LEU A 205 10.58 20.07 -3.16
CA LEU A 205 11.04 18.73 -2.83
C LEU A 205 12.22 18.39 -3.75
N SER A 206 13.09 17.49 -3.28
CA SER A 206 14.12 16.87 -4.12
C SER A 206 13.58 15.51 -4.58
N LEU A 207 12.92 15.48 -5.74
CA LEU A 207 12.36 14.27 -6.34
C LEU A 207 13.15 13.87 -7.58
N ALA A 208 13.48 12.60 -7.70
CA ALA A 208 14.13 12.02 -8.87
C ALA A 208 13.11 11.24 -9.72
N GLN A 209 13.46 11.02 -10.99
CA GLN A 209 12.67 10.13 -11.85
C GLN A 209 12.53 8.75 -11.20
N GLY A 210 11.30 8.26 -11.14
CA GLY A 210 10.96 6.96 -10.57
C GLY A 210 10.65 6.98 -9.09
N ASP A 211 10.79 8.12 -8.40
CA ASP A 211 10.31 8.28 -7.03
C ASP A 211 8.79 8.16 -6.95
N TRP A 212 8.31 7.65 -5.83
CA TRP A 212 6.89 7.39 -5.56
C TRP A 212 6.34 8.36 -4.55
N PHE A 213 5.09 8.76 -4.75
CA PHE A 213 4.33 9.53 -3.80
C PHE A 213 2.84 9.15 -3.85
N MET A 214 2.13 9.53 -2.80
CA MET A 214 0.70 9.39 -2.69
C MET A 214 0.05 10.76 -2.47
N VAL A 215 -1.22 10.87 -2.83
CA VAL A 215 -2.06 11.99 -2.44
C VAL A 215 -2.95 11.59 -1.26
N LEU A 216 -2.77 12.28 -0.13
CA LEU A 216 -3.65 12.20 1.03
C LEU A 216 -4.85 13.12 0.76
N PRO A 217 -6.08 12.58 0.72
CA PRO A 217 -7.24 13.33 0.25
C PRO A 217 -7.68 14.39 1.25
N LYS A 218 -8.39 15.40 0.75
CA LYS A 218 -8.99 16.47 1.55
C LYS A 218 -10.29 16.06 2.29
N THR A 219 -10.31 14.90 2.95
CA THR A 219 -11.47 14.38 3.69
C THR A 219 -11.02 13.40 4.77
N ASN A 220 -11.90 13.01 5.71
CA ASN A 220 -11.55 11.95 6.64
C ASN A 220 -11.36 10.63 5.88
N PHE A 221 -10.24 9.95 6.15
CA PHE A 221 -9.92 8.71 5.47
C PHE A 221 -9.13 7.74 6.34
N ARG A 222 -9.10 6.49 5.87
CA ARG A 222 -8.20 5.45 6.37
C ARG A 222 -7.68 4.62 5.20
N TYR A 223 -6.37 4.42 5.17
CA TYR A 223 -5.73 3.44 4.28
C TYR A 223 -6.13 2.01 4.63
N LEU A 224 -6.56 1.24 3.62
CA LEU A 224 -6.90 -0.18 3.78
C LEU A 224 -5.88 -1.11 3.10
N GLY A 225 -5.27 -0.68 1.99
CA GLY A 225 -4.34 -1.49 1.23
C GLY A 225 -4.10 -0.96 -0.18
N MET A 226 -3.19 -1.58 -0.91
CA MET A 226 -2.96 -1.32 -2.33
C MET A 226 -3.38 -2.50 -3.19
N VAL A 227 -4.03 -2.19 -4.31
CA VAL A 227 -4.45 -3.17 -5.32
C VAL A 227 -3.83 -2.80 -6.65
N LEU A 228 -3.38 -3.80 -7.42
CA LEU A 228 -2.88 -3.55 -8.76
C LEU A 228 -3.98 -3.85 -9.77
N ASN A 229 -4.21 -2.90 -10.64
CA ASN A 229 -4.85 -3.11 -11.92
C ASN A 229 -3.79 -3.41 -12.98
N ASP A 230 -3.79 -4.61 -13.55
CA ASP A 230 -2.75 -5.07 -14.46
C ASP A 230 -2.82 -4.37 -15.84
N ASN A 231 -1.88 -4.72 -16.72
CA ASN A 231 -1.81 -4.13 -18.07
C ASN A 231 -3.03 -4.47 -18.95
N SER A 232 -3.86 -5.43 -18.55
CA SER A 232 -5.09 -5.80 -19.23
C SER A 232 -6.32 -5.08 -18.66
N GLY A 233 -6.13 -4.20 -17.68
CA GLY A 233 -7.23 -3.51 -16.98
C GLY A 233 -8.01 -4.43 -16.04
N ASN A 234 -7.37 -5.49 -15.53
CA ASN A 234 -7.96 -6.37 -14.52
C ASN A 234 -7.22 -6.26 -13.19
N LEU A 235 -7.97 -6.20 -12.11
CA LEU A 235 -7.45 -6.37 -10.76
C LEU A 235 -6.74 -7.71 -10.64
N VAL A 236 -5.50 -7.66 -10.17
CA VAL A 236 -4.72 -8.86 -9.87
C VAL A 236 -5.26 -9.48 -8.58
N PRO A 237 -5.58 -10.79 -8.57
CA PRO A 237 -5.99 -11.48 -7.36
C PRO A 237 -4.96 -11.38 -6.25
N PHE A 238 -5.43 -11.12 -5.03
CA PHE A 238 -4.64 -11.09 -3.82
C PHE A 238 -5.43 -11.64 -2.64
N GLN A 239 -4.72 -12.03 -1.59
CA GLN A 239 -5.29 -12.38 -0.30
C GLN A 239 -4.58 -11.59 0.78
N GLN A 240 -5.33 -10.88 1.61
CA GLN A 240 -4.81 -10.26 2.83
C GLN A 240 -4.99 -11.23 4.01
N GLU A 241 -3.96 -11.42 4.83
CA GLU A 241 -4.10 -12.18 6.07
C GLU A 241 -4.85 -11.34 7.12
N GLY A 242 -5.90 -11.89 7.75
CA GLY A 242 -6.92 -11.17 8.53
C GLY A 242 -6.44 -9.99 9.40
N GLY A 243 -6.86 -8.77 9.05
CA GLY A 243 -6.49 -7.52 9.72
C GLY A 243 -5.00 -7.15 9.68
N ALA A 244 -4.16 -7.98 9.05
CA ALA A 244 -2.72 -7.83 9.00
C ALA A 244 -2.26 -7.15 7.71
N TRP A 245 -1.05 -6.61 7.73
CA TRP A 245 -0.42 -5.93 6.59
C TRP A 245 0.34 -6.90 5.67
N PHE A 246 -0.10 -8.16 5.63
CA PHE A 246 0.49 -9.22 4.81
C PHE A 246 -0.42 -9.56 3.65
N TYR A 247 0.16 -9.50 2.45
CA TYR A 247 -0.53 -9.76 1.20
C TYR A 247 0.11 -10.94 0.51
N ARG A 248 -0.73 -11.84 -0.02
CA ARG A 248 -0.31 -12.98 -0.84
C ARG A 248 -0.80 -12.77 -2.26
N THR A 249 0.12 -12.83 -3.21
CA THR A 249 -0.15 -12.83 -4.64
C THR A 249 1.06 -13.37 -5.38
N ALA A 250 0.84 -14.23 -6.37
CA ALA A 250 1.93 -14.82 -7.14
C ALA A 250 2.26 -13.91 -8.32
N ARG A 251 3.53 -13.49 -8.43
CA ARG A 251 4.01 -12.67 -9.55
C ARG A 251 5.42 -13.05 -9.95
N ASP A 252 5.66 -13.11 -11.25
CA ASP A 252 7.01 -13.26 -11.77
C ASP A 252 7.78 -11.95 -11.58
N LEU A 253 8.96 -12.03 -10.97
CA LEU A 253 9.87 -10.90 -10.82
C LEU A 253 10.98 -10.96 -11.86
N ALA A 254 11.54 -12.15 -12.08
CA ALA A 254 12.57 -12.37 -13.10
C ALA A 254 12.50 -13.81 -13.61
N GLN A 255 12.88 -14.01 -14.87
CA GLN A 255 12.96 -15.32 -15.50
C GLN A 255 14.18 -15.41 -16.41
N GLY A 256 14.79 -16.59 -16.47
CA GLY A 256 15.93 -16.88 -17.33
C GLY A 256 17.26 -16.61 -16.65
N ALA A 257 18.31 -16.50 -17.45
CA ALA A 257 19.66 -16.26 -16.96
C ALA A 257 19.83 -14.77 -16.61
N ILE A 258 20.37 -14.52 -15.42
CA ILE A 258 20.68 -13.18 -14.89
C ILE A 258 22.18 -13.20 -14.58
N ASN A 259 22.94 -12.35 -15.26
CA ASN A 259 24.39 -12.34 -15.18
C ASN A 259 24.88 -11.11 -14.42
N GLY A 260 25.35 -11.32 -13.19
CA GLY A 260 25.73 -10.24 -12.29
C GLY A 260 24.52 -9.52 -11.70
N LEU A 261 24.78 -8.69 -10.69
CA LEU A 261 23.73 -7.94 -9.96
C LEU A 261 23.01 -6.95 -10.88
N THR A 262 21.90 -7.40 -11.45
CA THR A 262 21.08 -6.65 -12.41
C THR A 262 19.90 -6.02 -11.70
N ALA A 263 19.63 -4.73 -11.94
CA ALA A 263 18.53 -4.01 -11.32
C ALA A 263 17.16 -4.41 -11.91
N PHE A 264 16.20 -4.71 -11.03
CA PHE A 264 14.79 -4.94 -11.34
C PHE A 264 13.94 -3.89 -10.63
N ASP A 265 13.11 -3.18 -11.40
CA ASP A 265 12.14 -2.22 -10.86
C ASP A 265 10.94 -2.97 -10.30
N LEU A 266 10.58 -2.71 -9.05
CA LEU A 266 9.49 -3.43 -8.38
C LEU A 266 8.11 -2.84 -8.70
N GLY A 267 8.02 -1.77 -9.50
CA GLY A 267 6.80 -0.98 -9.70
C GLY A 267 5.56 -1.73 -10.22
N LEU A 268 5.71 -2.90 -10.84
CA LEU A 268 4.61 -3.79 -11.24
C LEU A 268 4.54 -5.10 -10.43
N ALA A 269 5.51 -5.32 -9.55
CA ALA A 269 5.66 -6.55 -8.78
C ALA A 269 5.20 -6.40 -7.33
N ALA A 270 5.46 -5.24 -6.71
CA ALA A 270 5.05 -4.92 -5.35
C ALA A 270 4.72 -3.42 -5.22
N PRO A 271 3.85 -3.01 -4.29
CA PRO A 271 3.55 -1.60 -4.09
C PRO A 271 4.74 -0.86 -3.46
N PRO A 272 4.82 0.49 -3.59
CA PRO A 272 5.87 1.30 -2.95
C PRO A 272 5.75 1.36 -1.42
N THR A 273 4.65 0.87 -0.84
CA THR A 273 4.46 0.66 0.60
C THR A 273 5.09 -0.63 1.11
N ALA A 274 5.43 -1.57 0.22
CA ALA A 274 6.03 -2.83 0.64
C ALA A 274 7.37 -2.58 1.33
N ARG A 275 7.55 -3.17 2.52
CA ARG A 275 8.81 -3.14 3.28
C ARG A 275 9.57 -4.45 3.24
N ARG A 276 8.87 -5.56 3.00
CA ARG A 276 9.47 -6.89 2.85
C ARG A 276 8.76 -7.64 1.76
N LEU A 277 9.54 -8.31 0.91
CA LEU A 277 9.03 -9.22 -0.10
C LEU A 277 9.13 -10.65 0.40
N LEU A 278 8.18 -11.47 -0.02
CA LEU A 278 8.18 -12.91 0.16
C LEU A 278 8.17 -13.54 -1.24
N GLY A 279 8.95 -14.58 -1.44
CA GLY A 279 9.06 -15.22 -2.74
C GLY A 279 9.73 -16.57 -2.72
N TYR A 280 9.98 -17.11 -3.90
CA TYR A 280 10.85 -18.26 -4.10
C TYR A 280 11.64 -18.13 -5.40
N ALA A 281 12.81 -18.76 -5.42
CA ALA A 281 13.56 -19.02 -6.64
C ALA A 281 13.40 -20.50 -6.98
N ALA A 282 13.19 -20.83 -8.25
CA ALA A 282 13.04 -22.21 -8.70
C ALA A 282 13.66 -22.43 -10.07
N ALA A 283 14.22 -23.62 -10.32
CA ALA A 283 14.84 -23.99 -11.59
C ALA A 283 14.03 -25.06 -12.33
N THR A 284 13.96 -24.95 -13.64
CA THR A 284 13.36 -25.97 -14.52
C THR A 284 14.43 -26.97 -14.96
N GLY A 285 14.16 -28.28 -14.87
CA GLY A 285 15.03 -29.30 -15.48
C GLY A 285 16.18 -29.88 -14.64
N GLY A 286 16.18 -29.76 -13.32
CA GLY A 286 17.16 -30.46 -12.46
C GLY A 286 18.48 -29.71 -12.22
N TYR A 287 18.53 -28.40 -12.52
CA TYR A 287 19.65 -27.54 -12.18
C TYR A 287 19.62 -27.10 -10.70
N GLU A 288 20.77 -26.67 -10.20
CA GLU A 288 20.89 -25.96 -8.92
C GLU A 288 20.14 -24.62 -8.99
N VAL A 289 19.48 -24.23 -7.90
CA VAL A 289 18.96 -22.87 -7.75
C VAL A 289 20.04 -22.00 -7.14
N LYS A 290 20.35 -20.90 -7.83
CA LYS A 290 21.30 -19.87 -7.38
C LYS A 290 20.61 -18.53 -7.40
N LEU A 291 20.60 -17.81 -6.29
CA LEU A 291 20.09 -16.44 -6.27
C LEU A 291 20.88 -15.60 -5.30
N ALA A 292 21.47 -14.52 -5.79
CA ALA A 292 21.91 -13.41 -4.98
C ALA A 292 20.87 -12.29 -5.06
N VAL A 293 20.53 -11.71 -3.91
CA VAL A 293 19.68 -10.53 -3.82
C VAL A 293 20.49 -9.43 -3.17
N SER A 294 20.51 -8.24 -3.79
CA SER A 294 21.17 -7.05 -3.26
C SER A 294 20.23 -5.84 -3.31
N GLY A 295 20.32 -4.98 -2.31
CA GLY A 295 19.58 -3.71 -2.28
C GLY A 295 20.33 -2.54 -2.92
N ASP A 296 21.66 -2.63 -3.00
CA ASP A 296 22.55 -1.57 -3.51
C ASP A 296 23.24 -1.93 -4.84
N GLY A 297 23.13 -3.18 -5.28
CA GLY A 297 23.74 -3.68 -6.52
C GLY A 297 25.23 -3.96 -6.41
N SER A 298 25.82 -3.85 -5.21
CA SER A 298 27.25 -4.05 -4.98
C SER A 298 27.54 -5.28 -4.12
N ASN A 299 26.76 -5.49 -3.06
CA ASN A 299 26.95 -6.59 -2.12
C ASN A 299 25.67 -7.41 -1.98
N PRO A 300 25.75 -8.75 -2.02
CA PRO A 300 24.58 -9.57 -1.78
C PRO A 300 24.15 -9.46 -0.32
N ALA A 301 22.90 -9.07 -0.11
CA ALA A 301 22.23 -9.10 1.19
C ALA A 301 21.67 -10.50 1.50
N LEU A 302 21.41 -11.31 0.47
CA LEU A 302 20.96 -12.69 0.59
C LEU A 302 21.61 -13.52 -0.53
N LEU A 303 22.04 -14.72 -0.18
CA LEU A 303 22.52 -15.75 -1.10
C LEU A 303 21.72 -17.02 -0.87
N LEU A 304 21.16 -17.56 -1.95
CA LEU A 304 20.48 -18.84 -1.99
C LEU A 304 21.26 -19.76 -2.92
N HIS A 305 21.65 -20.91 -2.42
CA HIS A 305 22.18 -21.99 -3.23
C HIS A 305 21.58 -23.29 -2.72
N GLY A 306 20.90 -24.00 -3.60
CA GLY A 306 20.36 -25.32 -3.25
C GLY A 306 20.27 -26.23 -4.46
N THR A 307 20.34 -27.51 -4.16
CA THR A 307 20.21 -28.59 -5.13
C THR A 307 18.76 -29.10 -5.15
N PRO A 308 18.29 -29.62 -6.29
CA PRO A 308 16.96 -30.22 -6.35
C PRO A 308 16.88 -31.44 -5.42
N PRO A 309 15.71 -31.72 -4.79
CA PRO A 309 15.53 -32.92 -4.00
C PRO A 309 15.75 -34.18 -4.84
N ALA A 310 16.42 -35.19 -4.26
CA ALA A 310 16.82 -36.42 -4.96
C ALA A 310 15.64 -37.29 -5.42
N ALA A 311 14.45 -37.12 -4.83
CA ALA A 311 13.26 -37.88 -5.18
C ALA A 311 12.37 -37.13 -6.19
N SER A 312 11.70 -37.90 -7.06
CA SER A 312 10.69 -37.39 -7.99
C SER A 312 9.48 -36.85 -7.21
N PHE A 313 9.48 -35.55 -6.92
CA PHE A 313 8.29 -34.83 -6.45
C PHE A 313 7.43 -34.37 -7.64
N TYR A 314 6.11 -34.45 -7.50
CA TYR A 314 5.18 -33.74 -8.37
C TYR A 314 5.19 -32.25 -7.99
N GLY A 315 5.83 -31.41 -8.80
CA GLY A 315 5.95 -29.96 -8.56
C GLY A 315 7.16 -29.32 -9.25
N VAL A 316 7.34 -28.00 -9.10
CA VAL A 316 8.54 -27.30 -9.57
C VAL A 316 9.74 -27.78 -8.75
N ARG A 317 10.74 -28.41 -9.40
CA ARG A 317 11.94 -28.91 -8.71
C ARG A 317 12.77 -27.75 -8.16
N GLY A 318 13.32 -27.93 -6.95
CA GLY A 318 14.32 -27.01 -6.38
C GLY A 318 13.79 -25.65 -5.93
N ALA A 319 12.49 -25.48 -5.65
CA ALA A 319 11.98 -24.20 -5.16
C ALA A 319 12.54 -23.85 -3.75
N LEU A 320 13.30 -22.76 -3.66
CA LEU A 320 13.85 -22.23 -2.41
C LEU A 320 13.11 -20.94 -2.04
N PRO A 321 12.41 -20.89 -0.88
CA PRO A 321 11.75 -19.68 -0.43
C PRO A 321 12.78 -18.63 -0.02
N PHE A 322 12.41 -17.37 -0.16
CA PHE A 322 13.18 -16.25 0.35
C PHE A 322 12.30 -15.13 0.88
N SER A 323 12.92 -14.29 1.70
CA SER A 323 12.36 -13.00 2.06
C SER A 323 13.48 -11.96 2.08
N CYS A 324 13.19 -10.74 1.64
CA CYS A 324 14.15 -9.65 1.64
C CYS A 324 13.46 -8.31 1.93
N ALA A 325 14.19 -7.39 2.53
CA ALA A 325 13.72 -6.01 2.70
C ALA A 325 13.58 -5.34 1.33
N VAL A 326 12.59 -4.45 1.19
CA VAL A 326 12.43 -3.61 -0.01
C VAL A 326 13.35 -2.40 0.12
N PRO A 327 14.27 -2.17 -0.82
CA PRO A 327 15.13 -1.00 -0.81
C PRO A 327 14.35 0.31 -1.00
N VAL A 328 14.86 1.42 -0.46
CA VAL A 328 14.18 2.73 -0.49
C VAL A 328 13.98 3.26 -1.91
N ASN A 329 14.83 2.88 -2.86
CA ASN A 329 14.72 3.25 -4.28
C ASN A 329 13.74 2.35 -5.06
N HIS A 330 13.09 1.39 -4.39
CA HIS A 330 12.15 0.42 -4.96
C HIS A 330 12.73 -0.40 -6.12
N LYS A 331 14.06 -0.61 -6.11
CA LYS A 331 14.79 -1.46 -7.06
C LYS A 331 15.49 -2.58 -6.32
N LEU A 332 15.38 -3.79 -6.83
CA LEU A 332 16.05 -4.97 -6.30
C LEU A 332 17.08 -5.47 -7.30
N TYR A 333 18.29 -5.78 -6.85
CA TYR A 333 19.33 -6.33 -7.71
C TYR A 333 19.39 -7.83 -7.54
N LEU A 334 19.28 -8.55 -8.65
CA LEU A 334 19.28 -10.01 -8.66
C LEU A 334 20.44 -10.53 -9.51
N ASP A 335 21.00 -11.66 -9.11
CA ASP A 335 21.95 -12.45 -9.89
C ASP A 335 21.65 -13.92 -9.66
N ASN A 336 21.63 -14.74 -10.72
CA ASN A 336 21.51 -16.19 -10.60
C ASN A 336 22.72 -16.93 -11.17
N ASN A 337 23.84 -16.24 -11.28
CA ASN A 337 25.09 -16.73 -11.85
C ASN A 337 24.86 -17.29 -13.27
N ASN A 338 24.10 -16.54 -14.08
CA ASN A 338 23.76 -16.90 -15.45
C ASN A 338 23.07 -18.27 -15.61
N THR A 339 22.30 -18.71 -14.59
CA THR A 339 21.60 -19.99 -14.61
C THR A 339 20.35 -19.90 -15.50
N ALA A 340 20.42 -20.52 -16.68
CA ALA A 340 19.27 -20.62 -17.58
C ALA A 340 18.13 -21.45 -16.95
N GLY A 341 16.88 -21.11 -17.28
CA GLY A 341 15.71 -21.87 -16.83
C GLY A 341 15.34 -21.68 -15.35
N GLN A 342 15.89 -20.66 -14.67
CA GLN A 342 15.44 -20.26 -13.33
C GLN A 342 14.34 -19.19 -13.40
N VAL A 343 13.43 -19.22 -12.44
CA VAL A 343 12.42 -18.18 -12.21
C VAL A 343 12.54 -17.67 -10.78
N VAL A 344 12.37 -16.36 -10.60
CA VAL A 344 12.23 -15.71 -9.30
C VAL A 344 10.81 -15.17 -9.23
N ARG A 345 10.03 -15.70 -8.28
CA ARG A 345 8.63 -15.35 -8.07
C ARG A 345 8.43 -14.70 -6.73
N LEU A 346 7.67 -13.62 -6.72
CA LEU A 346 7.06 -13.10 -5.51
C LEU A 346 5.81 -13.91 -5.19
N THR A 347 5.62 -14.21 -3.92
CA THR A 347 4.42 -14.83 -3.37
C THR A 347 3.63 -13.87 -2.50
N GLY A 348 4.21 -12.71 -2.17
CA GLY A 348 3.56 -11.71 -1.35
C GLY A 348 4.49 -10.60 -0.88
N TRP A 349 3.94 -9.70 -0.07
CA TRP A 349 4.69 -8.67 0.62
C TRP A 349 4.08 -8.36 2.00
N GLU A 350 4.87 -7.66 2.79
CA GLU A 350 4.45 -7.03 4.04
C GLU A 350 4.58 -5.52 3.91
N GLU A 351 3.57 -4.78 4.37
CA GLU A 351 3.57 -3.32 4.55
C GLU A 351 3.89 -2.94 6.00
#